data_AF-A0A7S3T7S5-F1
#
_entry.id   AF-A0A7S3T7S5-F1
#
_cell.length_a   1.000
_cell.length_b   1.000
_cell.length_c   1.000
_cell.angle_alpha   90.00
_cell.angle_beta   90.00
_cell.angle_gamma   90.00
#
_symmetry.space_group_name_H-M   'P 1'
#
loop_
_entity.id
_entity.type
_entity.pdbx_description
1 polymer ?
#
loop_
_entity_poly.entity_id
_entity_poly.type
_entity_poly.pdbx_seq_one_letter_code
_entity_poly.pdbx_strand_id
1 'polypeptide(L)'
;PPHPASLSLELLLTNCQVTHTRGSGPGGQHRNKVSTAVVLKHTPTGVSASASESRSQQQNQKAALQRLRLRLALQLRCEHPGDPSALWRSRCAGDRLSINEAHTDFPSLLAEALDHFWVSQDMRA
;
A
#
# COMPACT_ATOMS: atom_id res chain seq x y z
N PRO A 1 7.55 -8.15 13.40
CA PRO A 1 6.13 -7.84 13.12
C PRO A 1 5.89 -7.95 11.61
N PRO A 2 4.70 -8.35 11.13
CA PRO A 2 4.45 -8.43 9.70
C PRO A 2 4.55 -7.04 9.05
N HIS A 3 5.04 -7.00 7.82
CA HIS A 3 5.16 -5.77 7.05
C HIS A 3 3.77 -5.10 6.90
N PRO A 4 3.61 -3.77 7.07
CA PRO A 4 2.29 -3.14 7.04
C PRO A 4 1.57 -3.30 5.69
N ALA A 5 2.30 -3.48 4.59
CA ALA A 5 1.71 -3.79 3.27
C ALA A 5 1.06 -5.19 3.21
N SER A 6 1.43 -6.12 4.10
CA SER A 6 0.89 -7.49 4.17
C SER A 6 -0.37 -7.60 5.02
N LEU A 7 -0.75 -6.53 5.72
CA LEU A 7 -1.96 -6.50 6.55
C LEU A 7 -3.23 -6.49 5.69
N SER A 8 -4.34 -6.94 6.27
CA SER A 8 -5.66 -6.77 5.65
C SER A 8 -5.98 -5.28 5.51
N LEU A 9 -6.84 -4.94 4.54
CA LEU A 9 -7.22 -3.56 4.29
C LEU A 9 -7.86 -2.90 5.53
N GLU A 10 -8.67 -3.65 6.28
CA GLU A 10 -9.32 -3.19 7.49
C GLU A 10 -8.30 -2.87 8.59
N LEU A 11 -7.36 -3.78 8.85
CA LEU A 11 -6.36 -3.60 9.89
C LEU A 11 -5.33 -2.54 9.52
N LEU A 12 -4.99 -2.40 8.24
CA LEU A 12 -4.17 -1.28 7.80
C LEU A 12 -4.88 0.06 8.03
N LEU A 13 -6.18 0.12 7.77
CA LEU A 13 -6.96 1.35 7.94
C LEU A 13 -7.06 1.76 9.42
N THR A 14 -7.13 0.83 10.36
CA THR A 14 -7.10 1.17 11.81
C THR A 14 -5.82 1.87 12.24
N ASN A 15 -4.72 1.64 11.52
CA ASN A 15 -3.43 2.29 11.75
C ASN A 15 -3.26 3.59 10.96
N CYS A 16 -4.31 4.08 10.30
CA CYS A 16 -4.26 5.27 9.47
C CYS A 16 -5.08 6.42 10.05
N GLN A 17 -4.51 7.62 10.01
CA GLN A 17 -5.28 8.85 10.11
C GLN A 17 -5.93 9.15 8.75
N VAL A 18 -7.27 9.31 8.75
CA VAL A 18 -8.06 9.63 7.56
C VAL A 18 -8.44 11.10 7.59
N THR A 19 -8.08 11.84 6.54
CA THR A 19 -8.44 13.25 6.37
C THR A 19 -9.22 13.44 5.08
N HIS A 20 -10.38 14.10 5.18
CA HIS A 20 -11.20 14.48 4.03
C HIS A 20 -10.87 15.89 3.58
N THR A 21 -10.61 16.07 2.29
CA THR A 21 -10.25 17.35 1.70
C THR A 21 -11.12 17.66 0.49
N ARG A 22 -11.12 18.92 0.08
CA ARG A 22 -11.77 19.34 -1.17
C ARG A 22 -10.80 19.07 -2.32
N GLY A 23 -11.32 18.55 -3.44
CA GLY A 23 -10.48 18.24 -4.59
C GLY A 23 -9.93 19.52 -5.23
N SER A 24 -8.64 19.82 -5.01
CA SER A 24 -7.97 20.96 -5.64
C SER A 24 -7.69 20.70 -7.12
N GLY A 25 -8.20 21.55 -8.00
CA GLY A 25 -7.81 21.61 -9.42
C GLY A 25 -8.95 22.06 -10.34
N PRO A 26 -8.72 22.17 -11.65
CA PRO A 26 -9.66 22.78 -12.60
C PRO A 26 -10.91 21.89 -12.73
N GLY A 27 -11.93 22.18 -11.94
CA GLY A 27 -13.20 21.49 -11.92
C GLY A 27 -14.30 22.47 -11.59
N GLY A 28 -15.44 22.35 -12.29
CA GLY A 28 -16.60 23.21 -12.10
C GLY A 28 -17.13 23.21 -10.66
N GLN A 29 -18.06 24.12 -10.36
CA GLN A 29 -18.59 24.40 -9.00
C GLN A 29 -18.89 23.15 -8.15
N HIS A 30 -19.33 22.06 -8.76
CA HIS A 30 -19.65 20.80 -8.08
C HIS A 30 -18.42 20.14 -7.41
N ARG A 31 -17.24 20.16 -8.04
CA ARG A 31 -16.02 19.54 -7.50
C ARG A 31 -15.48 20.29 -6.28
N ASN A 32 -15.73 21.58 -6.21
CA ASN A 32 -15.24 22.46 -5.14
C ASN A 32 -16.14 22.42 -3.89
N LYS A 33 -17.39 21.95 -4.01
CA LYS A 33 -18.38 21.95 -2.92
C LYS A 33 -18.35 20.71 -2.04
N VAL A 34 -17.96 19.54 -2.58
CA VAL A 34 -18.00 18.26 -1.85
C VAL A 34 -16.59 17.80 -1.48
N SER A 35 -16.34 17.55 -0.20
CA SER A 35 -15.05 17.06 0.32
C SER A 35 -14.83 15.57 0.03
N THR A 36 -14.81 15.21 -1.26
CA THR A 36 -14.67 13.80 -1.69
C THR A 36 -13.24 13.31 -1.69
N ALA A 37 -12.23 14.20 -1.67
CA ALA A 37 -10.83 13.80 -1.68
C ALA A 37 -10.45 13.20 -0.32
N VAL A 38 -9.69 12.10 -0.36
CA VAL A 38 -9.26 11.36 0.84
C VAL A 38 -7.75 11.36 0.89
N VAL A 39 -7.20 11.70 2.06
CA VAL A 39 -5.80 11.56 2.40
C VAL A 39 -5.71 10.54 3.55
N LEU A 40 -4.87 9.53 3.37
CA LEU A 40 -4.54 8.54 4.40
C LEU A 40 -3.10 8.73 4.82
N LYS A 41 -2.83 8.74 6.12
CA LYS A 41 -1.49 8.73 6.69
C LYS A 41 -1.36 7.54 7.62
N HIS A 42 -0.44 6.62 7.33
CA HIS A 42 -0.13 5.52 8.23
C HIS A 42 0.62 6.06 9.44
N THR A 43 -0.03 6.05 10.61
CA THR A 43 0.44 6.72 11.83
C THR A 43 1.81 6.21 12.29
N PRO A 44 2.09 4.89 12.31
CA PRO A 44 3.38 4.39 12.79
C PRO A 44 4.57 4.79 11.92
N THR A 45 4.37 4.98 10.60
CA THR A 45 5.49 5.16 9.65
C THR A 45 5.53 6.56 9.04
N GLY A 46 4.48 7.36 9.20
CA GLY A 46 4.35 8.69 8.61
C GLY A 46 4.06 8.71 7.11
N VAL A 47 4.11 7.56 6.43
CA VAL A 47 3.83 7.43 4.99
C VAL A 47 2.38 7.81 4.71
N SER A 48 2.16 8.64 3.69
CA SER A 48 0.83 9.08 3.30
C SER A 48 0.52 8.76 1.83
N ALA A 49 -0.76 8.70 1.49
CA ALA A 49 -1.26 8.62 0.14
C ALA A 49 -2.63 9.32 0.04
N SER A 50 -2.97 9.80 -1.16
CA SER A 50 -4.24 10.49 -1.39
C SER A 50 -4.90 10.04 -2.69
N ALA A 51 -6.20 10.30 -2.79
CA ALA A 51 -7.02 10.07 -3.98
C ALA A 51 -8.17 11.08 -4.04
N SER A 52 -8.48 11.54 -5.25
CA SER A 52 -9.50 12.57 -5.53
C SER A 52 -10.13 12.44 -6.91
N GLU A 53 -9.96 11.29 -7.58
CA GLU A 53 -10.36 11.06 -8.97
C GLU A 53 -11.87 10.83 -9.09
N SER A 54 -12.49 10.23 -8.07
CA SER A 54 -13.91 9.93 -8.07
C SER A 54 -14.74 10.99 -7.36
N ARG A 55 -16.00 11.11 -7.77
CA ARG A 55 -17.06 11.82 -7.03
C ARG A 55 -17.51 11.10 -5.75
N SER A 56 -17.11 9.84 -5.56
CA SER A 56 -17.44 9.05 -4.37
C SER A 56 -16.25 9.03 -3.39
N GLN A 57 -16.49 9.51 -2.17
CA GLN A 57 -15.50 9.44 -1.08
C GLN A 57 -15.04 8.00 -0.83
N GLN A 58 -15.94 7.02 -0.87
CA GLN A 58 -15.62 5.62 -0.64
C GLN A 58 -14.69 5.07 -1.73
N GLN A 59 -14.92 5.44 -3.00
CA GLN A 59 -14.03 5.03 -4.10
C GLN A 59 -12.65 5.68 -3.95
N ASN A 60 -12.59 6.95 -3.56
CA ASN A 60 -11.33 7.63 -3.27
C ASN A 60 -10.61 6.99 -2.08
N GLN A 61 -11.31 6.61 -1.01
CA GLN A 61 -10.69 5.92 0.12
C GLN A 61 -10.06 4.58 -0.29
N LYS A 62 -10.74 3.79 -1.14
CA LYS A 62 -10.19 2.53 -1.67
C LYS A 62 -8.93 2.79 -2.52
N ALA A 63 -8.96 3.79 -3.40
CA ALA A 63 -7.81 4.15 -4.22
C ALA A 63 -6.64 4.68 -3.38
N ALA A 64 -6.90 5.53 -2.40
CA ALA A 64 -5.88 6.03 -1.47
C ALA A 64 -5.25 4.87 -0.67
N LEU A 65 -6.04 3.88 -0.24
CA LEU A 65 -5.55 2.73 0.51
C LEU A 65 -4.67 1.81 -0.34
N GLN A 66 -5.05 1.55 -1.60
CA GLN A 66 -4.21 0.80 -2.55
C GLN A 66 -2.87 1.51 -2.77
N ARG A 67 -2.89 2.82 -3.00
CA ARG A 67 -1.67 3.64 -3.15
C ARG A 67 -0.81 3.63 -1.88
N LEU A 68 -1.43 3.71 -0.71
CA LEU A 68 -0.73 3.65 0.56
C LEU A 68 -0.01 2.32 0.74
N ARG A 69 -0.68 1.18 0.46
CA ARG A 69 -0.05 -0.15 0.53
C ARG A 69 1.17 -0.26 -0.38
N LEU A 70 1.07 0.23 -1.61
CA LEU A 70 2.19 0.23 -2.54
C LEU A 70 3.35 1.11 -2.04
N ARG A 71 3.06 2.30 -1.53
CA ARG A 71 4.09 3.19 -0.94
C ARG A 71 4.78 2.55 0.26
N LEU A 72 4.02 1.90 1.14
CA LEU A 72 4.56 1.18 2.29
C LEU A 72 5.51 0.06 1.83
N ALA A 73 5.11 -0.75 0.85
CA ALA A 73 5.94 -1.82 0.29
C ALA A 73 7.27 -1.31 -0.31
N LEU A 74 7.23 -0.16 -0.97
CA LEU A 74 8.42 0.41 -1.60
C LEU A 74 9.39 1.05 -0.60
N GLN A 75 8.87 1.66 0.47
CA GLN A 75 9.65 2.53 1.36
C GLN A 75 10.12 1.84 2.65
N LEU A 76 9.42 0.81 3.11
CA LEU A 76 9.75 0.14 4.35
C LEU A 76 10.46 -1.17 4.08
N ARG A 77 11.45 -1.47 4.91
CA ARG A 77 12.07 -2.78 4.95
C ARG A 77 11.84 -3.38 6.32
N CYS A 78 11.61 -4.68 6.33
CA CYS A 78 11.55 -5.44 7.57
C CYS A 78 12.54 -6.60 7.51
N GLU A 79 13.11 -6.94 8.66
CA GLU A 79 13.88 -8.16 8.78
C GLU A 79 12.93 -9.34 8.53
N HIS A 80 13.15 -10.04 7.42
CA HIS A 80 12.37 -11.20 7.08
C HIS A 80 12.95 -12.41 7.82
N PRO A 81 12.17 -13.13 8.64
CA PRO A 81 12.64 -14.29 9.37
C PRO A 81 12.80 -15.50 8.44
N GLY A 82 13.82 -15.46 7.56
CA GLY A 82 14.36 -16.56 6.74
C GLY A 82 13.43 -17.18 5.69
N ASP A 83 12.29 -17.69 6.14
CA ASP A 83 11.35 -18.47 5.36
C ASP A 83 10.31 -17.58 4.66
N PRO A 84 10.12 -17.73 3.33
CA PRO A 84 9.10 -16.97 2.61
C PRO A 84 7.71 -17.11 3.22
N SER A 85 6.85 -16.13 3.04
CA SER A 85 5.48 -16.16 3.54
C SER A 85 4.65 -17.25 2.86
N ALA A 86 3.56 -17.66 3.50
CA ALA A 86 2.60 -18.58 2.88
C ALA A 86 2.03 -18.02 1.57
N LEU A 87 1.82 -16.70 1.50
CA LEU A 87 1.36 -16.01 0.30
C LEU A 87 2.39 -16.14 -0.83
N TRP A 88 3.67 -15.90 -0.54
CA TRP A 88 4.75 -16.08 -1.51
C TRP A 88 4.77 -17.49 -2.08
N ARG A 89 4.80 -18.50 -1.19
CA ARG A 89 4.77 -19.92 -1.59
C ARG A 89 3.56 -20.26 -2.46
N SER A 90 2.39 -19.70 -2.15
CA SER A 90 1.16 -19.93 -2.94
C SER A 90 1.22 -19.37 -4.37
N ARG A 91 2.12 -18.42 -4.64
CA ARG A 91 2.29 -17.76 -5.95
C ARG A 91 3.53 -18.19 -6.71
N CYS A 92 4.39 -18.99 -6.10
CA CYS A 92 5.49 -19.65 -6.78
C CYS A 92 4.95 -20.79 -7.67
N ALA A 93 5.24 -20.70 -8.96
CA ALA A 93 5.04 -21.78 -9.91
C ALA A 93 6.42 -22.24 -10.39
N GLY A 94 7.02 -23.21 -9.70
CA GLY A 94 8.43 -23.57 -9.86
C GLY A 94 9.34 -22.41 -9.44
N ASP A 95 10.31 -22.06 -10.29
CA ASP A 95 11.29 -20.99 -10.03
C ASP A 95 10.77 -19.57 -10.35
N ARG A 96 9.49 -19.44 -10.72
CA ARG A 96 8.91 -18.15 -11.16
C ARG A 96 7.82 -17.71 -10.20
N LEU A 97 7.88 -16.45 -9.79
CA LEU A 97 6.80 -15.78 -9.06
C LEU A 97 5.86 -15.11 -10.07
N SER A 98 4.60 -15.58 -10.14
CA SER A 98 3.59 -14.96 -10.99
C SER A 98 2.91 -13.82 -10.24
N ILE A 99 3.15 -12.58 -10.67
CA ILE A 99 2.55 -11.38 -10.08
C ILE A 99 1.95 -10.47 -11.14
N ASN A 100 0.85 -9.82 -10.80
CA ASN A 100 0.22 -8.77 -11.59
C ASN A 100 -0.19 -7.64 -10.63
N GLU A 101 0.10 -6.39 -11.02
CA GLU A 101 -0.14 -5.20 -10.19
C GLU A 101 -1.61 -5.00 -9.81
N ALA A 102 -2.53 -5.54 -10.61
CA ALA A 102 -3.96 -5.44 -10.37
C ALA A 102 -4.42 -6.30 -9.19
N HIS A 103 -3.61 -7.28 -8.75
CA HIS A 103 -3.97 -8.14 -7.63
C HIS A 103 -3.80 -7.43 -6.29
N THR A 104 -4.72 -7.71 -5.36
CA THR A 104 -4.79 -7.07 -4.05
C THR A 104 -3.61 -7.42 -3.13
N ASP A 105 -2.93 -8.52 -3.42
CA ASP A 105 -1.79 -9.04 -2.67
C ASP A 105 -0.43 -8.67 -3.28
N PHE A 106 -0.42 -8.02 -4.46
CA PHE A 106 0.80 -7.53 -5.10
C PHE A 106 1.69 -6.67 -4.18
N PRO A 107 1.17 -5.69 -3.41
CA PRO A 107 2.01 -4.91 -2.50
C PRO A 107 2.68 -5.76 -1.40
N SER A 108 2.03 -6.84 -0.97
CA SER A 108 2.58 -7.76 0.03
C SER A 108 3.76 -8.54 -0.54
N LEU A 109 3.58 -9.12 -1.73
CA LEU A 109 4.63 -9.86 -2.44
C LEU A 109 5.80 -8.96 -2.82
N LEU A 110 5.52 -7.73 -3.25
CA LEU A 110 6.54 -6.74 -3.57
C LEU A 110 7.38 -6.38 -2.35
N ALA A 111 6.76 -6.15 -1.19
CA ALA A 111 7.48 -5.86 0.05
C ALA A 111 8.43 -7.01 0.41
N GLU A 112 7.93 -8.24 0.38
CA GLU A 112 8.72 -9.43 0.69
C GLU A 112 9.88 -9.65 -0.29
N ALA A 113 9.66 -9.46 -1.59
CA ALA A 113 10.72 -9.51 -2.59
C ALA A 113 11.84 -8.51 -2.27
N LEU A 114 11.46 -7.27 -1.95
CA LEU A 114 12.41 -6.20 -1.64
C LEU A 114 13.14 -6.44 -0.33
N ASP A 115 12.50 -7.04 0.67
CA ASP A 115 13.14 -7.45 1.92
C ASP A 115 14.20 -8.53 1.67
N HIS A 116 13.89 -9.55 0.85
CA HIS A 116 14.87 -10.57 0.46
C HIS A 116 16.06 -9.98 -0.30
N PHE A 117 15.83 -9.05 -1.23
CA PHE A 117 16.91 -8.37 -1.95
C PHE A 117 17.77 -7.54 -0.99
N TRP A 118 17.15 -6.82 -0.04
CA TRP A 118 17.86 -6.02 0.95
C TRP A 118 18.83 -6.86 1.78
N VAL A 119 18.35 -7.97 2.37
CA VAL A 119 19.18 -8.87 3.19
C VAL A 119 20.33 -9.46 2.38
N SER A 120 20.09 -9.82 1.12
CA SER A 120 21.13 -10.38 0.24
C SER A 120 22.25 -9.39 -0.10
N GLN A 121 21.97 -8.08 -0.08
CA GLN A 121 22.99 -7.05 -0.28
C GLN A 121 23.75 -6.73 1.00
N ASP A 122 23.06 -6.70 2.15
CA ASP A 122 23.71 -6.50 3.45
C ASP A 122 24.71 -7.62 3.77
N MET A 123 24.41 -8.87 3.39
CA MET A 123 25.34 -10.00 3.52
C MET A 123 26.60 -9.90 2.63
N ARG A 124 26.66 -8.93 1.70
CA ARG A 124 27.81 -8.72 0.81
C ARG A 124 28.68 -7.51 1.22
N ALA A 125 28.31 -6.77 2.25
CA ALA A 125 29.08 -5.66 2.82
C ALA A 125 29.85 -6.09 4.08
#